data_AF-A0A9W3CUC6-F1
#
_entry.id   AF-A0A9W3CUC6-F1
#
_cell.length_a   1.000
_cell.length_b   1.000
_cell.length_c   1.000
_cell.angle_alpha   90.00
_cell.angle_beta   90.00
_cell.angle_gamma   90.00
#
_symmetry.space_group_name_H-M   'P 1'
#
loop_
_entity.id
_entity.type
_entity.pdbx_description
1 polymer ?
#
loop_
_entity_poly.entity_id
_entity_poly.type
_entity_poly.pdbx_seq_one_letter_code
_entity_poly.pdbx_strand_id
1 'polypeptide(L)'
;LQKVTGGGGGDQLDVAVSGYARFRKNMRKETKKLLGSLKSIDGGTSSYDHDDEHLVAVIDAMRRVVSVSVVVLKSLLEFLSGRQSNIKSKLASVLKKKKKCNLEDATNELETLDFAIRGDSCSRDDLQEKLEEAEMSIGGFEKILEGLFRKLIRTRTSLLNIISH
;
A
#
# COMPACT_ATOMS: atom_id res chain seq x y z
N LEU A 1 53.42 -16.70 -11.58
CA LEU A 1 51.95 -16.86 -11.66
C LEU A 1 51.34 -16.22 -10.43
N GLN A 2 50.85 -14.99 -10.59
CA GLN A 2 50.25 -14.19 -9.51
C GLN A 2 48.81 -14.67 -9.30
N LYS A 3 48.50 -15.15 -8.09
CA LYS A 3 47.17 -15.61 -7.69
C LYS A 3 46.36 -14.37 -7.31
N VAL A 4 45.48 -13.92 -8.21
CA VAL A 4 44.49 -12.87 -7.92
C VAL A 4 43.44 -13.49 -7.00
N THR A 5 43.47 -13.09 -5.73
CA THR A 5 42.41 -13.36 -4.76
C THR A 5 41.20 -12.49 -5.09
N GLY A 6 40.12 -13.12 -5.56
CA GLY A 6 38.80 -12.51 -5.61
C GLY A 6 38.27 -12.32 -4.19
N GLY A 7 38.19 -11.06 -3.75
CA GLY A 7 37.76 -10.68 -2.40
C GLY A 7 36.78 -9.51 -2.37
N GLY A 8 35.99 -9.29 -3.44
CA GLY A 8 35.10 -8.13 -3.56
C GLY A 8 33.60 -8.41 -3.39
N GLY A 9 33.18 -9.67 -3.25
CA GLY A 9 31.75 -10.04 -3.30
C GLY A 9 31.01 -9.92 -1.96
N GLY A 10 31.68 -10.18 -0.84
CA GLY A 10 31.06 -10.16 0.50
C GLY A 10 30.70 -8.75 0.98
N ASP A 11 31.61 -7.81 0.78
CA ASP A 11 31.43 -6.42 1.21
C ASP A 11 30.27 -5.74 0.48
N GLN A 12 30.07 -6.04 -0.81
CA GLN A 12 28.98 -5.43 -1.59
C GLN A 12 27.61 -5.98 -1.22
N LEU A 13 27.51 -7.28 -0.90
CA LEU A 13 26.27 -7.89 -0.42
C LEU A 13 25.89 -7.36 0.97
N ASP A 14 26.84 -7.24 1.88
CA ASP A 14 26.61 -6.69 3.22
C ASP A 14 26.14 -5.22 3.16
N VAL A 15 26.73 -4.42 2.27
CA VAL A 15 26.29 -3.05 2.00
C VAL A 15 24.85 -3.02 1.44
N ALA A 16 24.48 -3.95 0.56
CA ALA A 16 23.13 -4.04 0.02
C ALA A 16 22.09 -4.44 1.11
N VAL A 17 22.41 -5.44 1.92
CA VAL A 17 21.56 -5.93 3.02
C VAL A 17 21.36 -4.84 4.07
N SER A 18 22.43 -4.16 4.48
CA SER A 18 22.36 -3.05 5.43
C SER A 18 21.61 -1.85 4.86
N GLY A 19 21.78 -1.56 3.56
CA GLY A 19 21.02 -0.55 2.82
C GLY A 19 19.52 -0.85 2.82
N TYR A 20 19.14 -2.08 2.49
CA TYR A 20 17.76 -2.55 2.54
C TYR A 20 17.18 -2.44 3.95
N ALA A 21 17.91 -2.89 4.98
CA ALA A 21 17.45 -2.82 6.37
C ALA A 21 17.19 -1.37 6.81
N ARG A 22 18.05 -0.42 6.43
CA ARG A 22 17.87 1.01 6.68
C ARG A 22 16.63 1.54 5.95
N PHE A 23 16.50 1.23 4.66
CA PHE A 23 15.33 1.60 3.86
C PHE A 23 14.04 1.10 4.50
N ARG A 24 13.99 -0.19 4.85
CA ARG A 24 12.84 -0.84 5.48
C ARG A 24 12.46 -0.18 6.81
N LYS A 25 13.46 0.12 7.65
CA LYS A 25 13.26 0.85 8.91
C LYS A 25 12.65 2.23 8.68
N ASN A 26 13.16 2.98 7.71
CA ASN A 26 12.65 4.29 7.37
C ASN A 26 11.21 4.20 6.84
N MET A 27 10.94 3.27 5.93
CA MET A 27 9.61 3.03 5.38
C MET A 27 8.58 2.73 6.47
N ARG A 28 8.88 1.83 7.43
CA ARG A 28 7.98 1.55 8.57
C ARG A 28 7.75 2.79 9.44
N LYS A 29 8.77 3.62 9.65
CA LYS A 29 8.64 4.86 10.42
C LYS A 29 7.69 5.84 9.74
N GLU A 30 7.89 6.12 8.46
CA GLU A 30 7.02 7.04 7.71
C GLU A 30 5.60 6.49 7.57
N THR A 31 5.46 5.19 7.35
CA THR A 31 4.15 4.51 7.30
C THR A 31 3.36 4.71 8.59
N LYS A 32 4.00 4.55 9.76
CA LYS A 32 3.34 4.77 11.06
C LYS A 32 2.85 6.20 11.24
N LYS A 33 3.62 7.20 10.78
CA LYS A 33 3.20 8.60 10.80
C LYS A 33 1.97 8.82 9.92
N LEU A 34 2.03 8.34 8.68
CA LEU A 34 0.93 8.46 7.71
C LEU A 34 -0.34 7.77 8.19
N LEU A 35 -0.23 6.59 8.81
CA LEU A 35 -1.38 5.89 9.39
C LEU A 35 -2.00 6.67 10.55
N GLY A 36 -1.17 7.36 11.35
CA GLY A 36 -1.64 8.28 12.39
C GLY A 36 -2.45 9.44 11.81
N SER A 37 -1.94 10.08 10.74
CA SER A 37 -2.65 11.16 10.04
C SER A 37 -3.93 10.68 9.35
N LEU A 38 -3.96 9.45 8.84
CA LEU A 38 -5.15 8.89 8.19
C LEU A 38 -6.30 8.66 9.18
N LYS A 39 -5.99 8.42 10.47
CA LYS A 39 -7.01 8.19 11.51
C LYS A 39 -7.83 9.44 11.83
N SER A 40 -7.29 10.65 11.63
CA SER A 40 -8.04 11.89 11.86
C SER A 40 -9.06 12.20 10.78
N ILE A 41 -9.01 11.51 9.63
CA ILE A 41 -9.97 11.70 8.52
C ILE A 41 -11.31 10.98 8.80
N ASP A 42 -11.33 10.04 9.76
CA ASP A 42 -12.54 9.31 10.18
C ASP A 42 -13.49 10.13 11.08
N GLY A 43 -13.15 11.41 11.32
CA GLY A 43 -13.86 12.31 12.21
C GLY A 43 -15.03 13.02 11.54
N GLY A 44 -16.21 12.42 11.61
CA GLY A 44 -17.47 13.17 11.67
C GLY A 44 -18.46 12.89 10.54
N THR A 45 -19.33 11.89 10.74
CA THR A 45 -20.71 11.96 10.24
C THR A 45 -21.43 13.12 10.94
N SER A 46 -21.17 14.35 10.49
CA SER A 46 -22.11 15.45 10.76
C SER A 46 -23.39 15.11 10.00
N SER A 47 -24.49 14.85 10.71
CA SER A 47 -25.81 14.89 10.08
C SER A 47 -26.02 16.32 9.58
N TYR A 48 -25.92 16.51 8.27
CA TYR A 48 -26.29 17.79 7.67
C TYR A 48 -27.80 17.77 7.56
N ASP A 49 -28.47 18.57 8.38
CA ASP A 49 -29.88 18.86 8.21
C ASP A 49 -29.96 19.94 7.14
N HIS A 50 -30.20 19.52 5.90
CA HIS A 50 -30.26 20.41 4.75
C HIS A 50 -31.41 20.01 3.85
N ASP A 51 -32.24 20.99 3.51
CA ASP A 51 -33.48 20.77 2.75
C ASP A 51 -33.22 20.45 1.27
N ASP A 52 -32.02 20.71 0.75
CA ASP A 52 -31.64 20.39 -0.63
C ASP A 52 -31.16 18.94 -0.77
N GLU A 53 -32.06 18.10 -1.28
CA GLU A 53 -31.83 16.69 -1.58
C GLU A 53 -30.66 16.46 -2.55
N HIS A 54 -30.44 17.36 -3.52
CA HIS A 54 -29.33 17.27 -4.46
C HIS A 54 -27.99 17.54 -3.78
N LEU A 55 -27.92 18.54 -2.90
CA LEU A 55 -26.71 18.82 -2.14
C LEU A 55 -26.36 17.66 -1.21
N VAL A 56 -27.35 17.09 -0.52
CA VAL A 56 -27.17 15.91 0.34
C VAL A 56 -26.62 14.73 -0.47
N ALA A 57 -27.17 14.46 -1.66
CA ALA A 57 -26.70 13.39 -2.54
C ALA A 57 -25.23 13.59 -2.99
N VAL A 58 -24.82 14.83 -3.27
CA VAL A 58 -23.43 15.17 -3.63
C VAL A 58 -22.49 14.96 -2.45
N ILE A 59 -22.87 15.41 -1.25
CA ILE A 59 -22.10 15.22 -0.02
C ILE A 59 -21.88 13.72 0.25
N ASP A 60 -22.92 12.90 0.12
CA ASP A 60 -22.82 11.45 0.33
C ASP A 60 -22.00 10.75 -0.76
N ALA A 61 -22.05 11.23 -2.00
CA ALA A 61 -21.14 10.77 -3.05
C ALA A 61 -19.68 11.10 -2.69
N MET A 62 -19.39 12.32 -2.23
CA MET A 62 -18.04 12.72 -1.80
C MET A 62 -17.54 11.90 -0.61
N ARG A 63 -18.38 11.67 0.40
CA ARG A 63 -18.05 10.82 1.54
C ARG A 63 -17.66 9.41 1.12
N ARG A 64 -18.41 8.81 0.19
CA ARG A 64 -18.07 7.48 -0.36
C ARG A 64 -16.73 7.50 -1.08
N VAL A 65 -16.44 8.55 -1.86
CA VAL A 65 -15.15 8.71 -2.55
C VAL A 65 -13.99 8.84 -1.55
N VAL A 66 -14.15 9.64 -0.50
CA VAL A 66 -13.16 9.77 0.59
C VAL A 66 -12.97 8.44 1.30
N SER A 67 -14.05 7.75 1.66
CA SER A 67 -14.01 6.45 2.33
C SER A 67 -13.22 5.41 1.51
N VAL A 68 -13.53 5.26 0.21
CA VAL A 68 -12.79 4.35 -0.68
C VAL A 68 -11.32 4.74 -0.77
N SER A 69 -11.02 6.04 -0.87
CA SER A 69 -9.64 6.53 -0.92
C SER A 69 -8.86 6.19 0.35
N VAL A 70 -9.48 6.41 1.52
CA VAL A 70 -8.90 6.07 2.83
C VAL A 70 -8.64 4.58 2.93
N VAL A 71 -9.57 3.71 2.53
CA VAL A 71 -9.39 2.25 2.59
C VAL A 71 -8.24 1.78 1.71
N VAL A 72 -8.10 2.32 0.49
CA VAL A 72 -7.00 1.99 -0.42
C VAL A 72 -5.66 2.42 0.17
N LEU A 73 -5.54 3.68 0.61
CA LEU A 73 -4.33 4.21 1.22
C LEU A 73 -3.96 3.44 2.50
N LYS A 74 -4.94 3.13 3.35
CA LYS A 74 -4.73 2.34 4.56
C LYS A 74 -4.21 0.94 4.23
N SER A 75 -4.76 0.29 3.21
CA SER A 75 -4.33 -1.06 2.80
C SER A 75 -2.87 -1.06 2.32
N LEU A 76 -2.46 -0.03 1.56
CA LEU A 76 -1.06 0.16 1.16
C LEU A 76 -0.17 0.42 2.37
N LEU A 77 -0.55 1.33 3.26
CA LEU A 77 0.25 1.64 4.44
C LEU A 77 0.38 0.41 5.36
N GLU A 78 -0.66 -0.39 5.53
CA GLU A 78 -0.58 -1.63 6.30
C GLU A 78 0.40 -2.64 5.67
N PHE A 79 0.38 -2.79 4.33
CA PHE A 79 1.37 -3.58 3.58
C PHE A 79 2.80 -3.11 3.85
N LEU A 80 3.05 -1.81 3.66
CA LEU A 80 4.38 -1.21 3.86
C LEU A 80 4.83 -1.26 5.33
N SER A 81 3.90 -1.30 6.30
CA SER A 81 4.26 -1.38 7.71
C SER A 81 4.85 -2.74 8.09
N GLY A 82 4.66 -3.78 7.28
CA GLY A 82 4.86 -5.15 7.73
C GLY A 82 3.95 -5.43 8.93
N ARG A 83 2.68 -5.00 8.85
CA ARG A 83 1.66 -5.34 9.83
C ARG A 83 0.62 -6.16 9.10
N GLN A 84 0.33 -7.34 9.64
CA GLN A 84 -0.64 -8.32 9.16
C GLN A 84 -1.84 -7.63 8.52
N SER A 85 -1.95 -7.78 7.21
CA SER A 85 -3.07 -7.22 6.47
C SER A 85 -3.38 -8.18 5.34
N ASN A 86 -4.60 -8.73 5.40
CA ASN A 86 -5.21 -9.53 4.33
C ASN A 86 -5.50 -8.62 3.11
N ILE A 87 -4.48 -7.94 2.59
CA ILE A 87 -4.53 -6.89 1.57
C ILE A 87 -5.28 -7.37 0.34
N LYS A 88 -4.99 -8.59 -0.11
CA LYS A 88 -5.68 -9.22 -1.24
C LYS A 88 -7.19 -9.27 -1.02
N SER A 89 -7.64 -9.58 0.21
CA SER A 89 -9.07 -9.60 0.57
C SER A 89 -9.67 -8.20 0.72
N LYS A 90 -8.94 -7.24 1.32
CA LYS A 90 -9.39 -5.85 1.48
C LYS A 90 -9.54 -5.18 0.12
N LEU A 91 -8.57 -5.33 -0.76
CA LEU A 91 -8.61 -4.83 -2.14
C LEU A 91 -9.70 -5.52 -2.97
N ALA A 92 -9.87 -6.84 -2.85
CA ALA A 92 -10.95 -7.57 -3.52
C ALA A 92 -12.35 -7.10 -3.06
N SER A 93 -12.50 -6.77 -1.76
CA SER A 93 -13.73 -6.22 -1.20
C SER A 93 -14.07 -4.83 -1.75
N VAL A 94 -13.06 -3.97 -1.94
CA VAL A 94 -13.22 -2.64 -2.58
C VAL A 94 -13.54 -2.78 -4.06
N LEU A 95 -13.00 -3.79 -4.73
CA LEU A 95 -13.14 -4.02 -6.18
C LEU A 95 -14.38 -4.86 -6.57
N LYS A 96 -15.34 -5.12 -5.67
CA LYS A 96 -16.55 -5.93 -5.90
C LYS A 96 -16.31 -7.36 -6.41
N LYS A 97 -15.09 -7.91 -6.33
CA LYS A 97 -14.83 -9.34 -6.60
C LYS A 97 -14.91 -10.11 -5.28
N LYS A 98 -16.11 -10.59 -4.93
CA LYS A 98 -16.32 -11.55 -3.82
C LYS A 98 -15.59 -12.86 -4.16
N LYS A 99 -14.34 -13.01 -3.72
CA LYS A 99 -13.75 -14.33 -3.44
C LYS A 99 -13.28 -14.34 -2.00
N LYS A 100 -13.88 -15.26 -1.23
CA LYS A 100 -13.53 -15.56 0.16
C LYS A 100 -12.15 -16.23 0.13
N CYS A 101 -11.09 -15.50 0.49
CA CYS A 101 -9.79 -16.11 0.77
C CYS A 101 -9.74 -16.46 2.26
N ASN A 102 -9.33 -17.70 2.54
CA ASN A 102 -9.21 -18.23 3.89
C ASN A 102 -8.19 -17.44 4.72
N LEU A 103 -8.52 -17.35 6.00
CA LEU A 103 -7.77 -16.69 7.06
C LEU A 103 -6.76 -17.71 7.60
N GLU A 104 -5.58 -17.78 7.02
CA GLU A 104 -4.42 -18.43 7.65
C GLU A 104 -3.22 -17.49 7.53
N ASP A 105 -2.30 -17.64 8.48
CA ASP A 105 -1.23 -16.73 8.90
C ASP A 105 -0.35 -16.23 7.73
N ALA A 106 -0.83 -15.24 6.97
CA ALA A 106 -0.15 -14.75 5.78
C ALA A 106 0.75 -13.56 6.15
N THR A 107 2.03 -13.84 6.37
CA THR A 107 3.09 -12.83 6.26
C THR A 107 2.99 -12.20 4.88
N ASN A 108 2.99 -10.86 4.79
CA ASN A 108 2.96 -10.22 3.48
C ASN A 108 4.28 -10.47 2.72
N GLU A 109 4.26 -10.29 1.41
CA GLU A 109 5.40 -10.54 0.52
C GLU A 109 6.67 -9.80 1.00
N LEU A 110 6.49 -8.59 1.56
CA LEU A 110 7.57 -7.76 2.08
C LEU A 110 8.14 -8.25 3.42
N GLU A 111 7.33 -8.85 4.29
CA GLU A 111 7.79 -9.53 5.51
C GLU A 111 8.56 -10.82 5.19
N THR A 112 8.10 -11.54 4.18
CA THR A 112 8.76 -12.76 3.72
C THR A 112 10.14 -12.42 3.13
N LEU A 113 10.21 -11.34 2.34
CA LEU A 113 11.48 -10.78 1.85
C LEU A 113 12.37 -10.28 3.00
N ASP A 114 11.81 -9.62 4.01
CA ASP A 114 12.56 -9.18 5.20
C ASP A 114 13.21 -10.36 5.94
N PHE A 115 12.54 -11.50 6.00
CA PHE A 115 13.06 -12.72 6.62
C PHE A 115 14.15 -13.36 5.75
N ALA A 116 13.90 -13.49 4.44
CA ALA A 116 14.86 -14.04 3.48
C ALA A 116 16.19 -13.27 3.47
N ILE A 117 16.13 -11.94 3.56
CA ILE A 117 17.32 -11.06 3.59
C ILE A 117 18.10 -11.17 4.91
N ARG A 118 17.44 -11.54 6.01
CA ARG A 118 18.07 -11.67 7.34
C ARG A 118 18.57 -13.08 7.64
N GLY A 119 18.02 -14.08 6.96
CA GLY A 119 18.35 -15.48 7.15
C GLY A 119 19.55 -15.91 6.33
N ASP A 120 20.36 -16.80 6.88
CA ASP A 120 21.57 -17.34 6.24
C ASP A 120 21.27 -18.56 5.34
N SER A 121 19.99 -18.88 5.11
CA SER A 121 19.54 -20.15 4.53
C SER A 121 18.71 -20.03 3.25
N CYS A 122 18.56 -18.83 2.69
CA CYS A 122 17.77 -18.60 1.49
C CYS A 122 18.65 -18.75 0.24
N SER A 123 18.24 -19.56 -0.74
CA SER A 123 18.92 -19.57 -2.04
C SER A 123 18.78 -18.20 -2.71
N ARG A 124 19.71 -17.86 -3.60
CA ARG A 124 19.60 -16.67 -4.45
C ARG A 124 18.31 -16.71 -5.29
N ASP A 125 17.91 -17.89 -5.72
CA ASP A 125 16.69 -18.10 -6.51
C ASP A 125 15.44 -17.83 -5.67
N ASP A 126 15.40 -18.33 -4.43
CA ASP A 126 14.31 -18.07 -3.48
C ASP A 126 14.20 -16.57 -3.14
N LEU A 127 15.35 -15.90 -2.95
CA LEU A 127 15.38 -14.45 -2.68
C LEU A 127 14.82 -13.66 -3.87
N GLN A 128 15.15 -14.09 -5.09
CA GLN A 128 14.66 -13.46 -6.30
C GLN A 128 13.16 -13.65 -6.48
N GLU A 129 12.63 -14.85 -6.23
CA GLU A 129 11.18 -15.10 -6.22
C GLU A 129 10.46 -14.18 -5.22
N LYS A 130 10.98 -14.02 -4.00
CA LYS A 130 10.39 -13.13 -2.99
C LYS A 130 10.46 -11.65 -3.37
N LEU A 131 11.50 -11.25 -4.08
CA LEU A 131 11.59 -9.89 -4.62
C LEU A 131 10.52 -9.66 -5.70
N GLU A 132 10.36 -10.60 -6.63
CA GLU A 132 9.35 -10.54 -7.68
C GLU A 132 7.92 -10.52 -7.11
N GLU A 133 7.64 -11.32 -6.07
CA GLU A 133 6.37 -11.28 -5.33
C GLU A 133 6.09 -9.88 -4.74
N ALA A 134 7.09 -9.27 -4.11
CA ALA A 134 6.97 -7.93 -3.54
C ALA A 134 6.76 -6.85 -4.63
N GLU A 135 7.50 -6.93 -5.74
CA GLU A 135 7.35 -6.03 -6.90
C GLU A 135 5.97 -6.13 -7.53
N MET A 136 5.45 -7.36 -7.73
CA MET A 136 4.09 -7.57 -8.23
C MET A 136 3.03 -6.95 -7.31
N SER A 137 3.19 -7.08 -5.99
CA SER A 137 2.28 -6.48 -5.00
C SER A 137 2.32 -4.95 -5.07
N ILE A 138 3.51 -4.36 -5.14
CA ILE A 138 3.72 -2.91 -5.28
C ILE A 138 3.10 -2.41 -6.60
N GLY A 139 3.37 -3.07 -7.73
CA GLY A 139 2.78 -2.71 -9.02
C GLY A 139 1.25 -2.83 -9.04
N GLY A 140 0.68 -3.75 -8.26
CA GLY A 140 -0.76 -3.83 -8.02
C GLY A 140 -1.32 -2.57 -7.34
N PHE A 141 -0.62 -2.07 -6.32
CA PHE A 141 -1.00 -0.82 -5.65
C PHE A 141 -0.87 0.40 -6.55
N GLU A 142 0.20 0.50 -7.34
CA GLU A 142 0.41 1.61 -8.27
C GLU A 142 -0.75 1.73 -9.27
N LYS A 143 -1.20 0.62 -9.85
CA LYS A 143 -2.36 0.58 -10.75
C LYS A 143 -3.65 1.04 -10.08
N ILE A 144 -3.88 0.60 -8.83
CA ILE A 144 -5.06 0.99 -8.07
C ILE A 144 -5.02 2.49 -7.73
N LEU A 145 -3.87 3.00 -7.30
CA LEU A 145 -3.66 4.42 -6.99
C LEU A 145 -3.83 5.30 -8.21
N GLU A 146 -3.26 4.91 -9.36
CA GLU A 146 -3.44 5.62 -10.62
C GLU A 146 -4.93 5.71 -10.99
N GLY A 147 -5.66 4.59 -10.89
CA GLY A 147 -7.09 4.54 -11.11
C GLY A 147 -7.88 5.43 -10.13
N LEU A 148 -7.46 5.47 -8.85
CA LEU A 148 -8.06 6.30 -7.82
C LEU A 148 -7.86 7.80 -8.12
N PHE A 149 -6.62 8.23 -8.38
CA PHE A 149 -6.31 9.63 -8.70
C PHE A 149 -7.05 10.11 -9.94
N ARG A 150 -7.11 9.28 -10.99
CA ARG A 150 -7.85 9.60 -12.21
C ARG A 150 -9.34 9.81 -11.95
N LYS A 151 -9.96 9.00 -11.07
CA LYS A 151 -11.37 9.15 -10.67
C LYS A 151 -11.58 10.39 -9.80
N LEU A 152 -10.67 10.68 -8.87
CA LEU A 152 -10.72 11.89 -8.04
C LEU A 152 -10.66 13.17 -8.88
N ILE A 153 -9.75 13.23 -9.85
CA ILE A 153 -9.63 14.36 -10.77
C ILE A 153 -10.94 14.55 -11.56
N ARG A 154 -11.47 13.49 -12.16
CA ARG A 154 -12.74 13.56 -12.91
C ARG A 154 -13.91 14.02 -12.04
N THR A 155 -13.97 13.53 -10.81
CA THR A 155 -15.00 13.91 -9.84
C THR A 155 -14.91 15.41 -9.53
N ARG A 156 -13.71 15.92 -9.23
CA ARG A 156 -13.46 17.35 -9.01
C ARG A 156 -13.86 18.18 -10.23
N THR A 157 -13.42 17.81 -11.43
CA THR A 157 -13.76 18.53 -12.67
C THR A 157 -15.27 18.55 -12.90
N SER A 158 -15.96 17.43 -12.68
CA SER A 158 -17.41 17.35 -12.85
C SER A 158 -18.15 18.28 -11.88
N LEU A 159 -17.72 18.33 -10.61
CA LEU A 159 -18.30 19.25 -9.62
C LEU A 159 -18.03 20.71 -9.96
N LEU A 160 -16.80 21.05 -10.36
CA LEU A 160 -16.48 22.41 -10.79
C LEU A 160 -17.34 22.83 -11.98
N ASN A 161 -17.57 21.91 -12.93
CA ASN A 161 -18.43 22.18 -14.08
C ASN A 161 -19.89 22.42 -13.68
N ILE A 162 -20.41 21.68 -12.68
CA ILE A 162 -21.77 21.88 -12.17
C ILE A 162 -21.90 23.25 -11.47
N ILE A 163 -20.91 23.64 -10.67
CA ILE A 163 -20.94 24.91 -9.92
C ILE A 163 -20.71 26.13 -10.84
N SER A 164 -20.01 25.94 -11.96
CA SER A 164 -19.67 27.03 -12.90
C SER A 164 -20.77 27.31 -13.93
N HIS A 165 -21.90 26.62 -13.88
CA HIS A 165 -23.00 26.71 -14.84
C HIS A 165 -24.30 27.11 -14.13
#